data_AF-J3NWQ7-F1
#
_entry.id   AF-J3NWQ7-F1
#
_cell.length_a   1.000
_cell.length_b   1.000
_cell.length_c   1.000
_cell.angle_alpha   90.00
_cell.angle_beta   90.00
_cell.angle_gamma   90.00
#
_symmetry.space_group_name_H-M   'P 1'
#
loop_
_entity.id
_entity.type
_entity.pdbx_description
1 polymer ?
#
loop_
_entity_poly.entity_id
_entity_poly.type
_entity_poly.pdbx_seq_one_letter_code
_entity_poly.pdbx_strand_id
1 'polypeptide(L)'
;MATVHEKIQVAFARNAELVSTLRETDHAEPDLENHNRYIADLDRQLQESVRRTDQLGRARAKELKDHERYRDSVMRRFIFKAAGQGDKFARRAEREEREYFEALQESHRESEARAGLEAMLRDAHAARSGLEDAARRHRSAQAELDGLYDDIFRGPTPGFPEEDAREREAHEALQAYHDTRVRAEGEAHAGRMLAEAQARARDAAAQMERALTASRHDIFGGGSWADAMERNALHRADVLAREARTLALNARLASPLVDAGSLPPVNVAHGSILSDVLFDNIFTDLQFHNKIKASRLEVQRLRAAVDGLAADCNARRARLAADLEEKEVLLESTRLALQETRQRVFQRYSDDNDTAALPAPPTPPKDAPPPFTP
;
A
#
# COMPACT_ATOMS: atom_id res chain seq x y z
N MET A 1 -6.95 29.33 41.35
CA MET A 1 -6.98 28.28 40.31
C MET A 1 -8.28 27.55 40.49
N ALA A 2 -9.07 27.39 39.43
CA ALA A 2 -10.33 26.64 39.53
C ALA A 2 -10.00 25.20 39.95
N THR A 3 -10.77 24.66 40.89
CA THR A 3 -10.60 23.27 41.32
C THR A 3 -11.08 22.32 40.21
N VAL A 4 -10.60 21.07 40.20
CA VAL A 4 -11.06 20.04 39.24
C VAL A 4 -12.58 19.91 39.25
N HIS A 5 -13.21 20.06 40.43
CA HIS A 5 -14.67 20.09 40.60
C HIS A 5 -15.35 21.20 39.80
N GLU A 6 -14.86 22.45 39.92
CA GLU A 6 -15.43 23.61 39.22
C GLU A 6 -15.29 23.47 37.70
N LYS A 7 -14.15 22.92 37.24
CA LYS A 7 -13.95 22.65 35.81
C LYS A 7 -14.92 21.58 35.29
N ILE A 8 -15.15 20.50 36.04
CA ILE A 8 -16.10 19.44 35.68
C ILE A 8 -17.53 20.00 35.58
N GLN A 9 -17.96 20.84 36.53
CA GLN A 9 -19.30 21.44 36.49
C GLN A 9 -19.52 22.31 35.24
N VAL A 10 -18.53 23.13 34.87
CA VAL A 10 -18.62 23.98 33.66
C VAL A 10 -18.59 23.15 32.38
N ALA A 11 -17.83 22.05 32.37
CA ALA A 11 -17.64 21.17 31.21
C ALA A 11 -18.78 20.17 30.97
N PHE A 12 -19.67 19.96 31.94
CA PHE A 12 -20.62 18.85 31.95
C PHE A 12 -21.52 18.79 30.71
N ALA A 13 -22.19 19.90 30.37
CA ALA A 13 -23.09 19.94 29.22
C ALA A 13 -22.37 19.66 27.91
N ARG A 14 -21.15 20.19 27.75
CA ARG A 14 -20.33 19.97 26.55
C ARG A 14 -19.86 18.52 26.45
N ASN A 15 -19.43 17.92 27.56
CA ASN A 15 -19.08 16.50 27.62
C ASN A 15 -20.24 15.60 27.17
N ALA A 16 -21.47 15.87 27.62
CA ALA A 16 -22.65 15.09 27.23
C ALA A 16 -22.96 15.20 25.72
N GLU A 17 -22.87 16.41 25.15
CA GLU A 17 -23.06 16.65 23.71
C GLU A 17 -22.02 15.93 22.85
N LEU A 18 -20.74 16.00 23.24
CA LEU A 18 -19.64 15.35 22.53
C LEU A 18 -19.77 13.83 22.56
N VAL A 19 -20.10 13.24 23.72
CA VAL A 19 -20.32 11.78 23.84
C VAL A 19 -21.53 11.34 23.01
N SER A 20 -22.60 12.14 22.94
CA SER A 20 -23.75 11.84 22.06
C SER A 20 -23.32 11.83 20.59
N THR A 21 -22.56 12.84 20.16
CA THR A 21 -22.06 12.96 18.78
C THR A 21 -21.17 11.79 18.41
N LEU A 22 -20.29 11.34 19.31
CA LEU A 22 -19.43 10.17 19.09
C LEU A 22 -20.27 8.91 18.89
N ARG A 23 -21.28 8.67 19.74
CA ARG A 23 -22.19 7.51 19.60
C ARG A 23 -22.95 7.53 18.29
N GLU A 24 -23.43 8.69 17.86
CA GLU A 24 -24.13 8.84 16.58
C GLU A 24 -23.24 8.60 15.36
N THR A 25 -21.91 8.80 15.49
CA THR A 25 -20.96 8.75 14.38
C THR A 25 -19.95 7.59 14.47
N ASP A 26 -20.13 6.68 15.41
CA ASP A 26 -19.21 5.56 15.71
C ASP A 26 -18.92 4.66 14.48
N HIS A 27 -19.95 4.42 13.67
CA HIS A 27 -19.87 3.65 12.42
C HIS A 27 -19.09 4.33 11.29
N ALA A 28 -18.83 5.64 11.37
CA ALA A 28 -18.43 6.43 10.21
C ALA A 28 -17.02 6.12 9.69
N GLU A 29 -16.05 5.84 10.57
CA GLU A 29 -14.68 5.52 10.14
C GLU A 29 -14.54 4.11 9.53
N PRO A 30 -15.08 3.03 10.16
CA PRO A 30 -15.11 1.71 9.54
C PRO A 30 -15.86 1.68 8.21
N ASP A 31 -17.00 2.37 8.11
CA ASP A 31 -17.78 2.43 6.88
C ASP A 31 -17.04 3.19 5.78
N LEU A 32 -16.34 4.29 6.12
CA LEU A 32 -15.50 5.02 5.17
C LEU A 32 -14.35 4.15 4.65
N GLU A 33 -13.69 3.37 5.52
CA GLU A 33 -12.62 2.47 5.10
C GLU A 33 -13.14 1.36 4.17
N ASN A 34 -14.23 0.71 4.54
CA ASN A 34 -14.86 -0.33 3.71
C ASN A 34 -15.31 0.23 2.36
N HIS A 35 -15.86 1.45 2.34
CA HIS A 35 -16.28 2.12 1.11
C HIS A 35 -15.10 2.51 0.22
N ASN A 36 -13.97 2.92 0.81
CA ASN A 36 -12.74 3.16 0.06
C ASN A 36 -12.18 1.88 -0.58
N ARG A 37 -12.27 0.73 0.10
CA ARG A 37 -11.90 -0.58 -0.47
C ARG A 37 -12.82 -0.94 -1.64
N TYR A 38 -14.12 -0.68 -1.53
CA TYR A 38 -15.08 -0.88 -2.62
C TYR A 38 -14.75 -0.03 -3.85
N ILE A 39 -14.45 1.26 -3.66
CA ILE A 39 -14.00 2.16 -4.76
C ILE A 39 -12.73 1.61 -5.41
N ALA A 40 -11.74 1.20 -4.63
CA ALA A 40 -10.49 0.66 -5.17
C ALA A 40 -10.69 -0.62 -5.99
N ASP A 41 -11.67 -1.46 -5.61
CA ASP A 41 -12.03 -2.65 -6.38
C ASP A 41 -12.75 -2.28 -7.69
N LEU A 42 -13.70 -1.34 -7.65
CA LEU A 42 -14.35 -0.81 -8.86
C LEU A 42 -13.33 -0.20 -9.84
N ASP A 43 -12.35 0.55 -9.34
CA ASP A 43 -11.27 1.13 -10.16
C ASP A 43 -10.46 0.03 -10.86
N ARG A 44 -10.15 -1.06 -10.15
CA ARG A 44 -9.44 -2.21 -10.73
C ARG A 44 -10.26 -2.87 -11.82
N GLN A 45 -11.54 -3.14 -11.55
CA GLN A 45 -12.46 -3.72 -12.54
C GLN A 45 -12.60 -2.81 -13.77
N LEU A 46 -12.66 -1.49 -13.57
CA LEU A 46 -12.72 -0.52 -14.66
C LEU A 46 -11.44 -0.54 -15.50
N GLN A 47 -10.26 -0.59 -14.88
CA GLN A 47 -8.99 -0.70 -15.61
C GLN A 47 -8.90 -1.99 -16.42
N GLU A 48 -9.37 -3.10 -15.88
CA GLU A 48 -9.44 -4.38 -16.60
C GLU A 48 -10.42 -4.30 -17.78
N SER A 49 -11.60 -3.72 -17.58
CA SER A 49 -12.60 -3.52 -18.63
C SER A 49 -12.10 -2.58 -19.73
N VAL A 50 -11.36 -1.52 -19.39
CA VAL A 50 -10.70 -0.64 -20.37
C VAL A 50 -9.71 -1.42 -21.24
N ARG A 51 -8.83 -2.22 -20.61
CA ARG A 51 -7.88 -3.06 -21.36
C ARG A 51 -8.59 -4.06 -22.26
N ARG A 52 -9.69 -4.66 -21.79
CA ARG A 52 -10.49 -5.61 -22.57
C ARG A 52 -11.19 -4.93 -23.74
N THR A 53 -11.77 -3.75 -23.53
CA THR A 53 -12.38 -2.93 -24.58
C THR A 53 -11.36 -2.58 -25.67
N ASP A 54 -10.13 -2.23 -25.29
CA ASP A 54 -9.06 -1.95 -26.25
C ASP A 54 -8.66 -3.19 -27.06
N GLN A 55 -8.58 -4.35 -26.41
CA GLN A 55 -8.27 -5.62 -27.08
C GLN A 55 -9.39 -6.02 -28.07
N LEU A 56 -10.65 -5.94 -27.64
CA LEU A 56 -11.82 -6.23 -28.47
C LEU A 56 -11.94 -5.23 -29.62
N GLY A 57 -11.61 -3.96 -29.39
CA GLY A 57 -11.56 -2.93 -30.44
C GLY A 57 -10.53 -3.26 -31.53
N ARG A 58 -9.34 -3.72 -31.14
CA ARG A 58 -8.31 -4.19 -32.10
C ARG A 58 -8.75 -5.45 -32.84
N ALA A 59 -9.35 -6.41 -32.14
CA ALA A 59 -9.87 -7.63 -32.75
C ALA A 59 -10.97 -7.30 -33.78
N ARG A 60 -11.97 -6.51 -33.38
CA ARG A 60 -13.04 -6.04 -34.27
C ARG A 60 -12.49 -5.31 -35.51
N ALA A 61 -11.49 -4.45 -35.36
CA ALA A 61 -10.88 -3.74 -36.49
C ALA A 61 -10.17 -4.69 -37.47
N LYS A 62 -9.56 -5.77 -36.96
CA LYS A 62 -8.96 -6.82 -37.78
C LYS A 62 -10.03 -7.63 -38.50
N GLU A 63 -11.04 -8.13 -37.79
CA GLU A 63 -12.13 -8.93 -38.38
C GLU A 63 -12.93 -8.12 -39.41
N LEU A 64 -13.15 -6.80 -39.18
CA LEU A 64 -13.75 -5.91 -40.17
C LEU A 64 -12.94 -5.87 -41.47
N LYS A 65 -11.62 -5.71 -41.35
CA LYS A 65 -10.71 -5.63 -42.50
C LYS A 65 -10.68 -6.95 -43.29
N ASP A 66 -10.71 -8.08 -42.60
CA ASP A 66 -10.69 -9.40 -43.23
C ASP A 66 -12.05 -9.71 -43.88
N HIS A 67 -13.17 -9.35 -43.24
CA HIS A 67 -14.51 -9.37 -43.82
C HIS A 67 -14.61 -8.51 -45.09
N GLU A 68 -14.19 -7.24 -45.05
CA GLU A 68 -14.19 -6.34 -46.21
C GLU A 68 -13.33 -6.88 -47.36
N ARG A 69 -12.14 -7.40 -47.05
CA ARG A 69 -11.24 -8.01 -48.04
C ARG A 69 -11.85 -9.23 -48.71
N TYR A 70 -12.59 -10.06 -47.99
CA TYR A 70 -13.25 -11.23 -48.57
C TYR A 70 -14.50 -10.85 -49.36
N ARG A 71 -15.29 -9.89 -48.87
CA ARG A 71 -16.51 -9.40 -49.54
C ARG A 71 -16.19 -8.72 -50.87
N ASP A 72 -15.18 -7.86 -50.89
CA ASP A 72 -14.93 -6.93 -52.02
C ASP A 72 -13.93 -7.47 -53.06
N SER A 73 -13.28 -8.62 -52.81
CA SER A 73 -12.28 -9.18 -53.73
C SER A 73 -12.91 -9.91 -54.92
N VAL A 74 -13.14 -9.16 -56.00
CA VAL A 74 -13.62 -9.67 -57.30
C VAL A 74 -12.66 -10.72 -57.89
N MET A 75 -11.34 -10.52 -57.73
CA MET A 75 -10.28 -11.44 -58.21
C MET A 75 -10.32 -12.79 -57.49
N ARG A 76 -10.47 -12.81 -56.15
CA ARG A 76 -10.63 -14.06 -55.38
C ARG A 76 -11.92 -14.77 -55.77
N ARG A 77 -13.03 -14.03 -55.90
CA ARG A 77 -14.32 -14.58 -56.32
C ARG A 77 -14.22 -15.23 -57.70
N PHE A 78 -13.46 -14.65 -58.62
CA PHE A 78 -13.24 -15.18 -59.96
C PHE A 78 -12.36 -16.45 -59.94
N ILE A 79 -11.27 -16.47 -59.16
CA ILE A 79 -10.39 -17.64 -59.03
C ILE A 79 -11.13 -18.84 -58.41
N PHE A 80 -11.89 -18.63 -57.33
CA PHE A 80 -12.67 -19.69 -56.70
C PHE A 80 -13.78 -20.21 -57.62
N LYS A 81 -14.39 -19.34 -58.43
CA LYS A 81 -15.39 -19.73 -59.44
C LYS A 81 -14.77 -20.51 -60.60
N ALA A 82 -13.62 -20.09 -61.11
CA ALA A 82 -12.89 -20.76 -62.19
C ALA A 82 -12.36 -22.14 -61.77
N ALA A 83 -12.02 -22.32 -60.50
CA ALA A 83 -11.60 -23.61 -59.92
C ALA A 83 -12.78 -24.54 -59.52
N GLY A 84 -14.04 -24.14 -59.77
CA GLY A 84 -15.23 -24.92 -59.37
C GLY A 84 -15.46 -24.99 -57.85
N GLN A 85 -14.85 -24.10 -57.07
CA GLN A 85 -14.91 -24.09 -55.60
C GLN A 85 -15.73 -22.92 -55.02
N GLY A 86 -16.78 -22.48 -55.73
CA GLY A 86 -17.64 -21.36 -55.33
C GLY A 86 -18.24 -21.52 -53.92
N ASP A 87 -18.67 -22.73 -53.56
CA ASP A 87 -19.24 -23.02 -52.24
C ASP A 87 -18.23 -22.84 -51.09
N LYS A 88 -16.94 -23.10 -51.35
CA LYS A 88 -15.88 -22.88 -50.34
C LYS A 88 -15.64 -21.40 -50.10
N PHE A 89 -15.80 -20.56 -51.13
CA PHE A 89 -15.72 -19.11 -51.00
C PHE A 89 -16.91 -18.56 -50.20
N ALA A 90 -18.12 -19.01 -50.51
CA ALA A 90 -19.33 -18.62 -49.77
C ALA A 90 -19.24 -19.00 -48.28
N ARG A 91 -18.82 -20.23 -47.97
CA ARG A 91 -18.61 -20.68 -46.57
C ARG A 91 -17.55 -19.86 -45.83
N ARG A 92 -16.48 -19.43 -46.51
CA ARG A 92 -15.47 -18.56 -45.90
C ARG A 92 -16.00 -17.16 -45.67
N ALA A 93 -16.71 -16.56 -46.63
CA ALA A 93 -17.31 -15.25 -46.45
C ALA A 93 -18.34 -15.23 -45.30
N GLU A 94 -19.17 -16.27 -45.20
CA GLU A 94 -20.13 -16.43 -44.09
C GLU A 94 -19.44 -16.58 -42.74
N ARG A 95 -18.31 -17.30 -42.69
CA ARG A 95 -17.51 -17.44 -41.47
C ARG A 95 -16.92 -16.10 -41.02
N GLU A 96 -16.33 -15.34 -41.92
CA GLU A 96 -15.72 -14.03 -41.61
C GLU A 96 -16.80 -13.01 -41.18
N GLU A 97 -18.01 -13.09 -41.77
CA GLU A 97 -19.16 -12.30 -41.33
C GLU A 97 -19.60 -12.65 -39.90
N ARG A 98 -19.68 -13.95 -39.56
CA ARG A 98 -19.98 -14.40 -38.19
C ARG A 98 -18.92 -13.95 -37.19
N GLU A 99 -17.64 -14.15 -37.51
CA GLU A 99 -16.51 -13.75 -36.65
C GLU A 99 -16.51 -12.22 -36.41
N TYR A 100 -16.85 -11.41 -37.43
CA TYR A 100 -17.04 -9.97 -37.27
C TYR A 100 -18.23 -9.61 -36.35
N PHE A 101 -19.40 -10.23 -36.55
CA PHE A 101 -20.58 -9.96 -35.73
C PHE A 101 -20.39 -10.39 -34.27
N GLU A 102 -19.72 -11.51 -34.03
CA GLU A 102 -19.34 -11.98 -32.68
C GLU A 102 -18.42 -10.95 -32.00
N ALA A 103 -17.37 -10.50 -32.69
CA ALA A 103 -16.46 -9.47 -32.17
C ALA A 103 -17.16 -8.13 -31.92
N LEU A 104 -18.12 -7.75 -32.78
CA LEU A 104 -18.95 -6.56 -32.60
C LEU A 104 -19.84 -6.67 -31.35
N GLN A 105 -20.49 -7.82 -31.17
CA GLN A 105 -21.38 -8.05 -30.03
C GLN A 105 -20.60 -8.10 -28.71
N GLU A 106 -19.44 -8.75 -28.68
CA GLU A 106 -18.59 -8.79 -27.49
C GLU A 106 -18.07 -7.39 -27.14
N SER A 107 -17.63 -6.61 -28.14
CA SER A 107 -17.22 -5.22 -27.95
C SER A 107 -18.34 -4.35 -27.40
N HIS A 108 -19.59 -4.55 -27.84
CA HIS A 108 -20.74 -3.80 -27.32
C HIS A 108 -21.04 -4.15 -25.86
N ARG A 109 -21.10 -5.45 -25.53
CA ARG A 109 -21.35 -5.92 -24.17
C ARG A 109 -20.30 -5.41 -23.19
N GLU A 110 -19.03 -5.45 -23.57
CA GLU A 110 -17.95 -4.92 -22.74
C GLU A 110 -18.06 -3.40 -22.56
N SER A 111 -18.45 -2.66 -23.61
CA SER A 111 -18.66 -1.21 -23.51
C SER A 111 -19.83 -0.86 -22.57
N GLU A 112 -20.90 -1.64 -22.56
CA GLU A 112 -22.02 -1.47 -21.62
C GLU A 112 -21.61 -1.78 -20.18
N ALA A 113 -20.86 -2.87 -19.98
CA ALA A 113 -20.30 -3.23 -18.67
C ALA A 113 -19.40 -2.11 -18.13
N ARG A 114 -18.53 -1.54 -18.99
CA ARG A 114 -17.68 -0.39 -18.64
C ARG A 114 -18.50 0.82 -18.23
N ALA A 115 -19.53 1.17 -18.98
CA ALA A 115 -20.42 2.30 -18.65
C ALA A 115 -21.14 2.07 -17.31
N GLY A 116 -21.52 0.83 -17.00
CA GLY A 116 -22.05 0.43 -15.70
C GLY A 116 -21.05 0.64 -14.56
N LEU A 117 -19.80 0.20 -14.73
CA LEU A 117 -18.72 0.41 -13.77
C LEU A 117 -18.43 1.90 -13.54
N GLU A 118 -18.38 2.70 -14.62
CA GLU A 118 -18.21 4.16 -14.53
C GLU A 118 -19.35 4.82 -13.75
N ALA A 119 -20.60 4.36 -13.93
CA ALA A 119 -21.74 4.85 -13.18
C ALA A 119 -21.65 4.49 -11.69
N MET A 120 -21.38 3.21 -11.38
CA MET A 120 -21.20 2.74 -10.00
C MET A 120 -20.08 3.49 -9.28
N LEU A 121 -18.99 3.80 -9.97
CA LEU A 121 -17.84 4.52 -9.41
C LEU A 121 -18.18 5.99 -9.13
N ARG A 122 -18.95 6.65 -10.00
CA ARG A 122 -19.49 8.00 -9.72
C ARG A 122 -20.39 8.01 -8.50
N ASP A 123 -21.31 7.06 -8.40
CA ASP A 123 -22.24 6.95 -7.27
C ASP A 123 -21.48 6.64 -5.97
N ALA A 124 -20.48 5.75 -6.04
CA ALA A 124 -19.61 5.46 -4.90
C ALA A 124 -18.82 6.70 -4.44
N HIS A 125 -18.27 7.49 -5.36
CA HIS A 125 -17.61 8.75 -4.99
C HIS A 125 -18.58 9.77 -4.36
N ALA A 126 -19.81 9.86 -4.87
CA ALA A 126 -20.82 10.74 -4.28
C ALA A 126 -21.17 10.31 -2.84
N ALA A 127 -21.37 9.01 -2.61
CA ALA A 127 -21.64 8.46 -1.28
C ALA A 127 -20.48 8.65 -0.30
N ARG A 128 -19.23 8.63 -0.80
CA ARG A 128 -18.02 8.85 0.02
C ARG A 128 -18.04 10.19 0.75
N SER A 129 -18.58 11.25 0.13
CA SER A 129 -18.64 12.57 0.76
C SER A 129 -19.40 12.56 2.09
N GLY A 130 -20.52 11.85 2.15
CA GLY A 130 -21.33 11.76 3.38
C GLY A 130 -20.63 11.00 4.51
N LEU A 131 -19.94 9.90 4.16
CA LEU A 131 -19.12 9.15 5.11
C LEU A 131 -17.92 9.97 5.60
N GLU A 132 -17.27 10.73 4.71
CA GLU A 132 -16.20 11.63 5.09
C GLU A 132 -16.68 12.74 6.04
N ASP A 133 -17.87 13.30 5.83
CA ASP A 133 -18.47 14.29 6.73
C ASP A 133 -18.77 13.70 8.11
N ALA A 134 -19.34 12.50 8.16
CA ALA A 134 -19.59 11.80 9.41
C ALA A 134 -18.28 11.47 10.16
N ALA A 135 -17.26 10.98 9.45
CA ALA A 135 -15.94 10.70 10.01
C ALA A 135 -15.22 11.98 10.48
N ARG A 136 -15.37 13.10 9.75
CA ARG A 136 -14.89 14.43 10.19
C ARG A 136 -15.55 14.87 11.48
N ARG A 137 -16.89 14.74 11.59
CA ARG A 137 -17.62 15.06 12.82
C ARG A 137 -17.17 14.18 13.99
N HIS A 138 -17.02 12.89 13.76
CA HIS A 138 -16.50 11.95 14.75
C HIS A 138 -15.14 12.38 15.29
N ARG A 139 -14.15 12.58 14.39
CA ARG A 139 -12.79 13.03 14.78
C ARG A 139 -12.78 14.38 15.47
N SER A 140 -13.61 15.32 15.02
CA SER A 140 -13.70 16.65 15.66
C SER A 140 -14.26 16.53 17.08
N ALA A 141 -15.32 15.74 17.27
CA ALA A 141 -15.90 15.51 18.58
C ALA A 141 -14.91 14.78 19.51
N GLN A 142 -14.17 13.80 18.99
CA GLN A 142 -13.14 13.09 19.74
C GLN A 142 -12.02 14.04 20.17
N ALA A 143 -11.47 14.83 19.25
CA ALA A 143 -10.40 15.77 19.56
C ALA A 143 -10.82 16.84 20.57
N GLU A 144 -12.06 17.31 20.50
CA GLU A 144 -12.59 18.27 21.46
C GLU A 144 -12.83 17.61 22.83
N LEU A 145 -13.29 16.36 22.87
CA LEU A 145 -13.47 15.61 24.10
C LEU A 145 -12.12 15.33 24.78
N ASP A 146 -11.12 14.94 24.00
CA ASP A 146 -9.76 14.75 24.48
C ASP A 146 -9.19 16.06 25.05
N GLY A 147 -9.35 17.17 24.34
CA GLY A 147 -8.92 18.49 24.80
C GLY A 147 -9.65 18.96 26.07
N LEU A 148 -10.94 18.66 26.19
CA LEU A 148 -11.73 18.94 27.38
C LEU A 148 -11.20 18.14 28.58
N TYR A 149 -10.92 16.85 28.39
CA TYR A 149 -10.36 16.01 29.44
C TYR A 149 -8.94 16.39 29.81
N ASP A 150 -8.10 16.75 28.83
CA ASP A 150 -6.76 17.25 29.10
C ASP A 150 -6.81 18.54 29.92
N ASP A 151 -7.69 19.52 29.66
CA ASP A 151 -7.75 20.72 30.51
C ASP A 151 -8.16 20.40 31.97
N ILE A 152 -9.00 19.37 32.17
CA ILE A 152 -9.57 19.04 33.48
C ILE A 152 -8.63 18.16 34.30
N PHE A 153 -8.01 17.16 33.66
CA PHE A 153 -7.28 16.07 34.30
C PHE A 153 -5.76 16.14 34.09
N ARG A 154 -5.22 17.21 33.48
CA ARG A 154 -3.77 17.30 33.28
C ARG A 154 -3.01 17.36 34.60
N GLY A 155 -2.24 16.31 34.86
CA GLY A 155 -1.41 16.18 36.05
C GLY A 155 -2.16 15.50 37.20
N PRO A 156 -1.63 15.50 38.43
CA PRO A 156 -2.24 14.77 39.54
C PRO A 156 -3.67 15.27 39.76
N THR A 157 -4.66 14.38 39.67
CA THR A 157 -6.07 14.68 39.88
C THR A 157 -6.44 14.37 41.34
N PRO A 158 -6.41 15.35 42.27
CA PRO A 158 -6.57 15.07 43.69
C PRO A 158 -7.99 14.55 43.96
N GLY A 159 -8.10 13.37 44.58
CA GLY A 159 -9.37 12.68 44.81
C GLY A 159 -9.69 11.58 43.79
N PHE A 160 -8.89 11.43 42.73
CA PHE A 160 -9.11 10.43 41.67
C PHE A 160 -7.84 9.63 41.32
N PRO A 161 -7.24 8.89 42.27
CA PRO A 161 -6.02 8.12 42.02
C PRO A 161 -6.19 7.01 40.95
N GLU A 162 -7.44 6.55 40.76
CA GLU A 162 -7.78 5.60 39.69
C GLU A 162 -7.64 6.24 38.30
N GLU A 163 -8.00 7.53 38.14
CA GLU A 163 -7.85 8.25 36.87
C GLU A 163 -6.38 8.49 36.55
N ASP A 164 -5.59 8.94 37.54
CA ASP A 164 -4.14 9.10 37.41
C ASP A 164 -3.44 7.78 37.00
N ALA A 165 -3.92 6.64 37.52
CA ALA A 165 -3.39 5.33 37.15
C ALA A 165 -3.68 4.98 35.68
N ARG A 166 -4.90 5.24 35.20
CA ARG A 166 -5.27 5.02 33.81
C ARG A 166 -4.56 5.98 32.85
N GLU A 167 -4.32 7.22 33.27
CA GLU A 167 -3.57 8.18 32.46
C GLU A 167 -2.14 7.68 32.22
N ARG A 168 -1.48 7.14 33.26
CA ARG A 168 -0.16 6.52 33.12
C ARG A 168 -0.17 5.30 32.21
N GLU A 169 -1.13 4.40 32.37
CA GLU A 169 -1.28 3.21 31.51
C GLU A 169 -1.44 3.60 30.03
N ALA A 170 -2.31 4.57 29.73
CA ALA A 170 -2.52 5.06 28.37
C ALA A 170 -1.27 5.76 27.80
N HIS A 171 -0.54 6.51 28.64
CA HIS A 171 0.70 7.15 28.23
C HIS A 171 1.81 6.13 27.90
N GLU A 172 1.98 5.11 28.74
CA GLU A 172 2.92 4.02 28.51
C GLU A 172 2.58 3.23 27.22
N ALA A 173 1.30 2.93 27.00
CA ALA A 173 0.84 2.27 25.79
C ALA A 173 1.11 3.13 24.54
N LEU A 174 0.89 4.45 24.62
CA LEU A 174 1.14 5.38 23.52
C LEU A 174 2.63 5.46 23.17
N GLN A 175 3.51 5.54 24.18
CA GLN A 175 4.96 5.52 23.98
C GLN A 175 5.40 4.21 23.31
N ALA A 176 4.93 3.07 23.82
CA ALA A 176 5.26 1.76 23.25
C ALA A 176 4.79 1.61 21.79
N TYR A 177 3.60 2.13 21.46
CA TYR A 177 3.09 2.18 20.10
C TYR A 177 3.99 3.05 19.20
N HIS A 178 4.32 4.28 19.63
CA HIS A 178 5.18 5.18 18.84
C HIS A 178 6.57 4.60 18.60
N ASP A 179 7.21 4.03 19.62
CA ASP A 179 8.52 3.40 19.49
C ASP A 179 8.49 2.21 18.51
N THR A 180 7.41 1.44 18.51
CA THR A 180 7.22 0.32 17.57
C THR A 180 6.96 0.82 16.16
N ARG A 181 6.14 1.86 16.01
CA ARG A 181 5.84 2.48 14.72
C ARG A 181 7.08 3.07 14.05
N VAL A 182 7.91 3.81 14.79
CA VAL A 182 9.17 4.38 14.28
C VAL A 182 10.09 3.26 13.78
N ARG A 183 10.19 2.15 14.51
CA ARG A 183 10.96 0.97 14.07
C ARG A 183 10.38 0.33 12.81
N ALA A 184 9.05 0.19 12.74
CA ALA A 184 8.36 -0.35 11.56
C ALA A 184 8.56 0.52 10.32
N GLU A 185 8.51 1.84 10.45
CA GLU A 185 8.76 2.80 9.37
C GLU A 185 10.23 2.73 8.88
N GLY A 186 11.19 2.63 9.82
CA GLY A 186 12.60 2.42 9.50
C GLY A 186 12.86 1.13 8.71
N GLU A 187 12.28 0.01 9.15
CA GLU A 187 12.36 -1.27 8.43
C GLU A 187 11.63 -1.24 7.08
N ALA A 188 10.49 -0.54 6.97
CA ALA A 188 9.80 -0.37 5.70
C ALA A 188 10.64 0.44 4.70
N HIS A 189 11.34 1.47 5.17
CA HIS A 189 12.26 2.24 4.35
C HIS A 189 13.46 1.39 3.90
N ALA A 190 14.10 0.67 4.83
CA ALA A 190 15.18 -0.26 4.53
C ALA A 190 14.74 -1.34 3.51
N GLY A 191 13.55 -1.90 3.68
CA GLY A 191 12.97 -2.90 2.79
C GLY A 191 12.80 -2.41 1.36
N ARG A 192 12.39 -1.15 1.15
CA ARG A 192 12.33 -0.55 -0.20
C ARG A 192 13.70 -0.47 -0.86
N MET A 193 14.71 -0.02 -0.11
CA MET A 193 16.08 0.08 -0.62
C MET A 193 16.67 -1.29 -0.94
N LEU A 194 16.39 -2.30 -0.10
CA LEU A 194 16.83 -3.67 -0.33
C LEU A 194 16.13 -4.32 -1.53
N ALA A 195 14.83 -4.07 -1.73
CA ALA A 195 14.12 -4.54 -2.92
C ALA A 195 14.71 -3.94 -4.20
N GLU A 196 15.06 -2.66 -4.18
CA GLU A 196 15.77 -2.02 -5.29
C GLU A 196 17.17 -2.61 -5.48
N ALA A 197 17.92 -2.84 -4.39
CA ALA A 197 19.22 -3.49 -4.44
C ALA A 197 19.15 -4.91 -5.05
N GLN A 198 18.13 -5.69 -4.71
CA GLN A 198 17.87 -7.01 -5.30
C GLN A 198 17.64 -6.93 -6.80
N ALA A 199 16.87 -5.93 -7.27
CA ALA A 199 16.66 -5.69 -8.69
C ALA A 199 17.98 -5.37 -9.40
N ARG A 200 18.78 -4.43 -8.86
CA ARG A 200 20.09 -4.08 -9.43
C ARG A 200 21.06 -5.27 -9.44
N ALA A 201 21.11 -6.06 -8.36
CA ALA A 201 21.97 -7.25 -8.29
C ALA A 201 21.54 -8.34 -9.28
N ARG A 202 20.23 -8.51 -9.51
CA ARG A 202 19.68 -9.43 -10.52
C ARG A 202 20.04 -8.98 -11.94
N ASP A 203 19.91 -7.69 -12.22
CA ASP A 203 20.27 -7.12 -13.52
C ASP A 203 21.78 -7.22 -13.76
N ALA A 204 22.60 -6.97 -12.73
CA ALA A 204 24.05 -7.17 -12.79
C ALA A 204 24.41 -8.62 -13.15
N ALA A 205 23.77 -9.60 -12.48
CA ALA A 205 23.97 -11.02 -12.78
C ALA A 205 23.56 -11.36 -14.22
N ALA A 206 22.46 -10.80 -14.73
CA ALA A 206 22.03 -10.99 -16.10
C ALA A 206 23.02 -10.39 -17.12
N GLN A 207 23.59 -9.20 -16.84
CA GLN A 207 24.65 -8.63 -17.68
C GLN A 207 25.93 -9.47 -17.65
N MET A 208 26.30 -10.06 -16.50
CA MET A 208 27.44 -10.98 -16.42
C MET A 208 27.24 -12.25 -17.26
N GLU A 209 26.03 -12.81 -17.32
CA GLU A 209 25.75 -13.95 -18.20
C GLU A 209 25.81 -13.57 -19.69
N ARG A 210 25.39 -12.34 -20.04
CA ARG A 210 25.55 -11.80 -21.40
C ARG A 210 27.02 -11.61 -21.77
N ALA A 211 27.82 -11.05 -20.87
CA ALA A 211 29.26 -10.90 -21.04
C ALA A 211 29.94 -12.27 -21.20
N LEU A 212 29.58 -13.26 -20.38
CA LEU A 212 30.11 -14.62 -20.49
C LEU A 212 29.74 -15.29 -21.82
N THR A 213 28.53 -15.05 -22.32
CA THR A 213 28.07 -15.59 -23.61
C THR A 213 28.80 -14.94 -24.78
N ALA A 214 28.98 -13.61 -24.74
CA ALA A 214 29.77 -12.87 -25.73
C ALA A 214 31.24 -13.35 -25.74
N SER A 215 31.85 -13.48 -24.57
CA SER A 215 33.22 -14.00 -24.37
C SER A 215 33.40 -15.43 -24.89
N ARG A 216 32.38 -16.29 -24.76
CA ARG A 216 32.43 -17.63 -25.39
C ARG A 216 32.43 -17.55 -26.90
N HIS A 217 31.66 -16.63 -27.48
CA HIS A 217 31.62 -16.43 -28.93
C HIS A 217 32.95 -15.92 -29.46
N ASP A 218 33.60 -15.04 -28.69
CA ASP A 218 34.90 -14.46 -29.02
C ASP A 218 36.01 -15.53 -29.11
N ILE A 219 36.12 -16.41 -28.10
CA ILE A 219 37.09 -17.54 -28.07
C ILE A 219 36.98 -18.47 -29.29
N PHE A 220 35.81 -18.58 -29.94
CA PHE A 220 35.57 -19.45 -31.09
C PHE A 220 35.55 -18.70 -32.44
N GLY A 221 36.14 -17.51 -32.51
CA GLY A 221 36.29 -16.74 -33.75
C GLY A 221 35.28 -15.60 -33.90
N GLY A 222 34.89 -14.97 -32.81
CA GLY A 222 34.10 -13.75 -32.82
C GLY A 222 34.92 -12.57 -33.36
N GLY A 223 34.34 -11.76 -34.24
CA GLY A 223 34.96 -10.50 -34.67
C GLY A 223 34.72 -9.36 -33.68
N SER A 224 35.25 -8.16 -33.99
CA SER A 224 35.22 -6.94 -33.15
C SER A 224 33.86 -6.49 -32.60
N TRP A 225 32.75 -7.07 -33.07
CA TRP A 225 31.40 -6.83 -32.55
C TRP A 225 31.14 -7.57 -31.22
N ALA A 226 31.73 -8.76 -31.01
CA ALA A 226 31.62 -9.52 -29.77
C ALA A 226 32.30 -8.76 -28.61
N ASP A 227 33.50 -8.23 -28.85
CA ASP A 227 34.24 -7.38 -27.91
C ASP A 227 33.44 -6.16 -27.41
N ALA A 228 32.81 -5.44 -28.33
CA ALA A 228 32.05 -4.24 -27.99
C ALA A 228 30.81 -4.58 -27.12
N MET A 229 30.15 -5.70 -27.41
CA MET A 229 29.02 -6.19 -26.62
C MET A 229 29.44 -6.67 -25.24
N GLU A 230 30.56 -7.39 -25.16
CA GLU A 230 31.15 -7.89 -23.92
C GLU A 230 31.54 -6.75 -22.98
N ARG A 231 32.31 -5.77 -23.47
CA ARG A 231 32.73 -4.60 -22.69
C ARG A 231 31.53 -3.80 -22.17
N ASN A 232 30.51 -3.59 -23.01
CA ASN A 232 29.30 -2.89 -22.60
C ASN A 232 28.51 -3.67 -21.52
N ALA A 233 28.43 -5.00 -21.66
CA ALA A 233 27.80 -5.86 -20.66
C ALA A 233 28.56 -5.85 -19.33
N LEU A 234 29.90 -5.95 -19.35
CA LEU A 234 30.75 -5.88 -18.15
C LEU A 234 30.65 -4.52 -17.44
N HIS A 235 30.71 -3.43 -18.20
CA HIS A 235 30.56 -2.09 -17.63
C HIS A 235 29.19 -1.93 -16.94
N ARG A 236 28.10 -2.37 -17.60
CA ARG A 236 26.77 -2.34 -16.99
C ARG A 236 26.68 -3.22 -15.74
N ALA A 237 27.28 -4.41 -15.76
CA ALA A 237 27.31 -5.28 -14.59
C ALA A 237 28.02 -4.62 -13.40
N ASP A 238 29.13 -3.93 -13.62
CA ASP A 238 29.88 -3.22 -12.57
C ASP A 238 29.07 -2.08 -11.96
N VAL A 239 28.46 -1.23 -12.78
CA VAL A 239 27.61 -0.12 -12.31
C VAL A 239 26.47 -0.65 -11.47
N LEU A 240 25.72 -1.64 -11.99
CA LEU A 240 24.59 -2.24 -11.29
C LEU A 240 24.98 -2.93 -9.98
N ALA A 241 26.12 -3.63 -9.95
CA ALA A 241 26.63 -4.28 -8.74
C ALA A 241 27.03 -3.25 -7.66
N ARG A 242 27.67 -2.14 -8.06
CA ARG A 242 28.02 -1.04 -7.14
C ARG A 242 26.77 -0.34 -6.61
N GLU A 243 25.79 -0.08 -7.46
CA GLU A 243 24.51 0.50 -7.05
C GLU A 243 23.78 -0.40 -6.05
N ALA A 244 23.70 -1.71 -6.33
CA ALA A 244 23.11 -2.68 -5.40
C ALA A 244 23.78 -2.63 -4.02
N ARG A 245 25.12 -2.58 -4.00
CA ARG A 245 25.89 -2.49 -2.75
C ARG A 245 25.63 -1.17 -2.01
N THR A 246 25.63 -0.04 -2.71
CA THR A 246 25.36 1.28 -2.11
C THR A 246 23.96 1.34 -1.52
N LEU A 247 22.95 0.82 -2.24
CA LEU A 247 21.58 0.74 -1.74
C LEU A 247 21.49 -0.12 -0.47
N ALA A 248 22.14 -1.28 -0.45
CA ALA A 248 22.17 -2.14 0.73
C ALA A 248 22.92 -1.51 1.93
N LEU A 249 23.98 -0.74 1.68
CA LEU A 249 24.68 0.03 2.71
C LEU A 249 23.81 1.18 3.25
N ASN A 250 23.10 1.89 2.38
CA ASN A 250 22.21 2.96 2.79
C ASN A 250 20.99 2.43 3.56
N ALA A 251 20.51 1.22 3.26
CA ALA A 251 19.44 0.58 4.02
C ALA A 251 19.78 0.43 5.52
N ARG A 252 21.08 0.28 5.86
CA ARG A 252 21.56 0.24 7.25
C ARG A 252 21.37 1.56 8.00
N LEU A 253 21.36 2.70 7.29
CA LEU A 253 21.09 4.00 7.92
C LEU A 253 19.62 4.11 8.33
N ALA A 254 18.72 3.48 7.58
CA ALA A 254 17.29 3.44 7.88
C ALA A 254 16.94 2.41 8.96
N SER A 255 17.63 1.26 8.98
CA SER A 255 17.54 0.28 10.06
C SER A 255 18.93 -0.24 10.46
N PRO A 256 19.39 0.05 11.70
CA PRO A 256 20.64 -0.50 12.23
C PRO A 256 20.71 -2.02 12.27
N LEU A 257 19.56 -2.71 12.16
CA LEU A 257 19.45 -4.18 12.19
C LEU A 257 19.82 -4.83 10.84
N VAL A 258 20.01 -4.03 9.78
CA VAL A 258 20.53 -4.53 8.51
C VAL A 258 22.03 -4.79 8.66
N ASP A 259 22.43 -6.07 8.67
CA ASP A 259 23.83 -6.48 8.71
C ASP A 259 24.51 -6.32 7.34
N ALA A 260 24.67 -5.08 6.90
CA ALA A 260 25.37 -4.76 5.67
C ALA A 260 26.90 -5.02 5.74
N GLY A 261 27.43 -5.41 6.92
CA GLY A 261 28.82 -5.83 7.11
C GLY A 261 29.14 -7.17 6.43
N SER A 262 28.11 -7.98 6.16
CA SER A 262 28.20 -9.27 5.47
C SER A 262 28.31 -9.16 3.93
N LEU A 263 28.19 -7.96 3.37
CA LEU A 263 28.21 -7.77 1.91
C LEU A 263 29.60 -8.06 1.32
N PRO A 264 29.72 -9.02 0.38
CA PRO A 264 31.00 -9.36 -0.22
C PRO A 264 31.51 -8.21 -1.09
N PRO A 265 32.84 -8.03 -1.21
CA PRO A 265 33.39 -7.17 -2.24
C PRO A 265 33.05 -7.74 -3.62
N VAL A 266 32.81 -6.85 -4.59
CA VAL A 266 32.62 -7.22 -5.99
C VAL A 266 33.63 -6.46 -6.82
N ASN A 267 34.38 -7.19 -7.64
CA ASN A 267 35.30 -6.66 -8.62
C ASN A 267 34.95 -7.22 -9.99
N VAL A 268 34.20 -6.45 -10.78
CA VAL A 268 33.89 -6.82 -12.15
C VAL A 268 35.13 -6.59 -13.02
N ALA A 269 35.53 -7.62 -13.76
CA ALA A 269 36.68 -7.58 -14.64
C ALA A 269 36.50 -6.47 -15.68
N HIS A 270 37.43 -5.52 -15.69
CA HIS A 270 37.58 -4.52 -16.74
C HIS A 270 38.80 -4.90 -17.57
N GLY A 271 38.64 -5.00 -18.90
CA GLY A 271 39.78 -5.09 -19.81
C GLY A 271 40.63 -3.82 -19.64
N SER A 272 41.93 -3.96 -19.35
CA SER A 272 42.77 -2.78 -19.27
C SER A 272 42.98 -2.26 -20.70
N ILE A 273 42.56 -1.01 -20.93
CA ILE A 273 42.75 -0.29 -22.19
C ILE A 273 44.24 -0.28 -22.63
N LEU A 274 45.16 -0.57 -21.70
CA LEU A 274 46.60 -0.58 -21.92
C LEU A 274 47.18 -1.92 -22.42
N SER A 275 46.48 -3.06 -22.34
CA SER A 275 47.04 -4.36 -22.83
C SER A 275 46.47 -4.85 -24.16
N ASP A 276 45.31 -4.33 -24.60
CA ASP A 276 44.56 -4.81 -25.76
C ASP A 276 45.19 -4.44 -27.13
N VAL A 277 46.41 -3.91 -27.15
CA VAL A 277 47.13 -3.57 -28.38
C VAL A 277 48.44 -4.37 -28.55
N LEU A 278 48.86 -5.19 -27.57
CA LEU A 278 50.22 -5.78 -27.62
C LEU A 278 50.35 -7.31 -27.63
N PHE A 279 49.29 -8.12 -27.43
CA PHE A 279 49.45 -9.59 -27.48
C PHE A 279 48.24 -10.33 -28.07
N ASP A 280 48.45 -10.90 -29.25
CA ASP A 280 47.49 -11.59 -30.11
C ASP A 280 47.01 -12.97 -29.56
N ASN A 281 45.68 -13.15 -29.51
CA ASN A 281 44.88 -14.18 -30.20
C ASN A 281 44.32 -15.47 -29.56
N ILE A 282 44.73 -16.02 -28.40
CA ILE A 282 43.95 -17.13 -27.74
C ILE A 282 44.18 -17.17 -26.22
N PHE A 283 45.43 -17.02 -25.79
CA PHE A 283 45.79 -17.12 -24.36
C PHE A 283 45.23 -15.95 -23.54
N THR A 284 45.18 -14.75 -24.13
CA THR A 284 44.60 -13.56 -23.52
C THR A 284 43.08 -13.70 -23.35
N ASP A 285 42.40 -14.25 -24.35
CA ASP A 285 40.93 -14.40 -24.35
C ASP A 285 40.48 -15.47 -23.37
N LEU A 286 41.21 -16.59 -23.28
CA LEU A 286 40.95 -17.62 -22.27
C LEU A 286 41.18 -17.09 -20.83
N GLN A 287 42.21 -16.26 -20.64
CA GLN A 287 42.46 -15.61 -19.34
C GLN A 287 41.37 -14.59 -19.01
N PHE A 288 40.94 -13.77 -19.97
CA PHE A 288 39.88 -12.78 -19.79
C PHE A 288 38.54 -13.46 -19.51
N HIS A 289 38.21 -14.51 -20.25
CA HIS A 289 37.06 -15.37 -20.01
C HIS A 289 37.05 -15.98 -18.59
N ASN A 290 38.20 -16.41 -18.10
CA ASN A 290 38.33 -16.91 -16.73
C ASN A 290 38.14 -15.79 -15.68
N LYS A 291 38.59 -14.56 -15.96
CA LYS A 291 38.29 -13.39 -15.12
C LYS A 291 36.79 -13.09 -15.10
N ILE A 292 36.10 -13.18 -16.24
CA ILE A 292 34.65 -12.99 -16.32
C ILE A 292 33.89 -14.05 -15.53
N LYS A 293 34.34 -15.32 -15.58
CA LYS A 293 33.79 -16.39 -14.73
C LYS A 293 33.94 -16.07 -13.24
N ALA A 294 35.09 -15.54 -12.82
CA ALA A 294 35.34 -15.15 -11.44
C ALA A 294 34.44 -13.98 -11.02
N SER A 295 34.39 -12.90 -11.80
CA SER A 295 33.51 -11.76 -11.55
C SER A 295 32.03 -12.14 -11.51
N ARG A 296 31.62 -13.11 -12.33
CA ARG A 296 30.25 -13.63 -12.32
C ARG A 296 29.93 -14.30 -10.98
N LEU A 297 30.86 -15.08 -10.45
CA LEU A 297 30.70 -15.72 -9.14
C LEU A 297 30.63 -14.67 -8.02
N GLU A 298 31.43 -13.60 -8.10
CA GLU A 298 31.36 -12.49 -7.13
C GLU A 298 30.01 -11.76 -7.18
N VAL A 299 29.51 -11.43 -8.37
CA VAL A 299 28.18 -10.82 -8.55
C VAL A 299 27.07 -11.75 -8.05
N GLN A 300 27.18 -13.06 -8.27
CA GLN A 300 26.24 -14.05 -7.73
C GLN A 300 26.26 -14.10 -6.19
N ARG A 301 27.44 -14.00 -5.56
CA ARG A 301 27.57 -13.91 -4.10
C ARG A 301 26.96 -12.63 -3.56
N LEU A 302 27.20 -11.48 -4.20
CA LEU A 302 26.55 -10.22 -3.83
C LEU A 302 25.04 -10.34 -3.91
N ARG A 303 24.51 -10.87 -5.02
CA ARG A 303 23.07 -11.10 -5.17
C ARG A 303 22.53 -11.97 -4.04
N ALA A 304 23.16 -13.10 -3.75
CA ALA A 304 22.72 -13.99 -2.67
C ALA A 304 22.74 -13.29 -1.30
N ALA A 305 23.75 -12.46 -1.02
CA ALA A 305 23.83 -11.69 0.22
C ALA A 305 22.69 -10.64 0.31
N VAL A 306 22.44 -9.90 -0.77
CA VAL A 306 21.34 -8.91 -0.82
C VAL A 306 19.97 -9.59 -0.72
N ASP A 307 19.80 -10.76 -1.34
CA ASP A 307 18.59 -11.58 -1.22
C ASP A 307 18.36 -12.02 0.23
N GLY A 308 19.42 -12.42 0.95
CA GLY A 308 19.37 -12.74 2.38
C GLY A 308 18.97 -11.54 3.23
N LEU A 309 19.60 -10.38 3.04
CA LEU A 309 19.27 -9.15 3.76
C LEU A 309 17.81 -8.73 3.56
N ALA A 310 17.30 -8.84 2.33
CA ALA A 310 15.91 -8.54 2.01
C ALA A 310 14.94 -9.54 2.68
N ALA A 311 15.28 -10.83 2.71
CA ALA A 311 14.49 -11.84 3.41
C ALA A 311 14.42 -11.56 4.92
N ASP A 312 15.55 -11.26 5.54
CA ASP A 312 15.63 -10.93 6.97
C ASP A 312 14.84 -9.65 7.29
N CYS A 313 14.94 -8.62 6.44
CA CYS A 313 14.16 -7.39 6.58
C CYS A 313 12.66 -7.66 6.47
N ASN A 314 12.22 -8.47 5.50
CA ASN A 314 10.81 -8.83 5.37
C ASN A 314 10.30 -9.63 6.59
N ALA A 315 11.11 -10.53 7.14
CA ALA A 315 10.76 -11.26 8.37
C ALA A 315 10.63 -10.30 9.58
N ARG A 316 11.54 -9.33 9.73
CA ARG A 316 11.44 -8.29 10.77
C ARG A 316 10.21 -7.41 10.58
N ARG A 317 9.91 -6.99 9.35
CA ARG A 317 8.70 -6.21 9.03
C ARG A 317 7.42 -6.94 9.38
N ALA A 318 7.34 -8.25 9.10
CA ALA A 318 6.18 -9.05 9.45
C ALA A 318 5.97 -9.12 10.97
N ARG A 319 7.06 -9.28 11.74
CA ARG A 319 7.00 -9.25 13.22
C ARG A 319 6.57 -7.88 13.74
N LEU A 320 7.19 -6.81 13.25
CA LEU A 320 6.83 -5.44 13.66
C LEU A 320 5.40 -5.06 13.27
N ALA A 321 4.86 -5.59 12.18
CA ALA A 321 3.46 -5.38 11.82
C ALA A 321 2.52 -6.04 12.83
N ALA A 322 2.79 -7.29 13.22
CA ALA A 322 2.01 -7.98 14.27
C ALA A 322 2.15 -7.29 15.63
N ASP A 323 3.37 -6.87 16.01
CA ASP A 323 3.61 -6.11 17.24
C ASP A 323 2.85 -4.78 17.22
N LEU A 324 2.82 -4.08 16.08
CA LEU A 324 2.10 -2.81 15.94
C LEU A 324 0.59 -2.99 16.10
N GLU A 325 0.01 -4.03 15.52
CA GLU A 325 -1.40 -4.39 15.67
C GLU A 325 -1.74 -4.69 17.16
N GLU A 326 -0.90 -5.46 17.85
CA GLU A 326 -1.06 -5.70 19.29
C GLU A 326 -1.02 -4.39 20.10
N LYS A 327 -0.05 -3.51 19.80
CA LYS A 327 0.07 -2.22 20.51
C LYS A 327 -1.05 -1.24 20.16
N GLU A 328 -1.60 -1.31 18.96
CA GLU A 328 -2.78 -0.52 18.55
C GLU A 328 -4.01 -0.94 19.35
N VAL A 329 -4.30 -2.24 19.43
CA VAL A 329 -5.39 -2.78 20.27
C VAL A 329 -5.20 -2.41 21.75
N LEU A 330 -3.97 -2.52 22.27
CA LEU A 330 -3.67 -2.13 23.64
C LEU A 330 -3.89 -0.62 23.86
N LEU A 331 -3.42 0.22 22.95
CA LEU A 331 -3.60 1.67 23.02
C LEU A 331 -5.08 2.06 22.98
N GLU A 332 -5.86 1.45 22.10
CA GLU A 332 -7.31 1.67 22.06
C GLU A 332 -7.98 1.24 23.36
N SER A 333 -7.68 0.04 23.86
CA SER A 333 -8.29 -0.46 25.10
C SER A 333 -7.95 0.41 26.33
N THR A 334 -6.73 0.91 26.44
CA THR A 334 -6.30 1.79 27.54
C THR A 334 -6.91 3.18 27.43
N ARG A 335 -7.06 3.72 26.20
CA ARG A 335 -7.79 4.98 25.96
C ARG A 335 -9.26 4.87 26.32
N LEU A 336 -9.93 3.79 25.92
CA LEU A 336 -11.32 3.52 26.29
C LEU A 336 -11.47 3.40 27.81
N ALA A 337 -10.60 2.65 28.49
CA ALA A 337 -10.65 2.51 29.94
C ALA A 337 -10.40 3.84 30.69
N LEU A 338 -9.50 4.70 30.16
CA LEU A 338 -9.29 6.05 30.68
C LEU A 338 -10.54 6.91 30.49
N GLN A 339 -11.13 6.90 29.30
CA GLN A 339 -12.35 7.64 28.98
C GLN A 339 -13.53 7.19 29.85
N GLU A 340 -13.75 5.90 30.04
CA GLU A 340 -14.78 5.35 30.93
C GLU A 340 -14.57 5.79 32.38
N THR A 341 -13.31 5.83 32.83
CA THR A 341 -12.97 6.29 34.19
C THR A 341 -13.28 7.77 34.33
N ARG A 342 -12.89 8.60 33.36
CA ARG A 342 -13.24 10.04 33.31
C ARG A 342 -14.75 10.26 33.28
N GLN A 343 -15.49 9.50 32.48
CA GLN A 343 -16.96 9.56 32.44
C GLN A 343 -17.59 9.20 33.80
N ARG A 344 -17.08 8.17 34.49
CA ARG A 344 -17.51 7.83 35.86
C ARG A 344 -17.24 8.96 36.84
N VAL A 345 -16.11 9.66 36.71
CA VAL A 345 -15.83 10.86 37.50
C VAL A 345 -16.90 11.93 37.26
N PHE A 346 -17.22 12.23 35.99
CA PHE A 346 -18.29 13.18 35.63
C PHE A 346 -19.69 12.76 36.16
N GLN A 347 -20.03 11.47 36.11
CA GLN A 347 -21.31 10.96 36.60
C GLN A 347 -21.47 11.10 38.12
N ARG A 348 -20.42 10.78 38.89
CA ARG A 348 -20.44 10.96 40.37
C ARG A 348 -20.80 12.40 40.77
N TYR A 349 -20.33 13.39 40.01
CA TYR A 349 -20.69 14.79 40.26
C TYR A 349 -22.11 15.17 39.84
N SER A 350 -22.72 14.46 38.89
CA SER A 350 -24.12 14.65 38.55
C SER A 350 -25.02 14.21 39.72
N ASP A 351 -24.75 13.03 40.27
CA ASP A 351 -25.54 12.43 41.34
C ASP A 351 -25.42 13.19 42.69
N ASP A 352 -24.22 13.72 42.99
CA ASP A 352 -23.99 14.56 44.18
C ASP A 352 -24.63 15.95 44.07
N ASN A 353 -24.88 16.47 42.86
CA ASN A 353 -25.55 17.76 42.66
C ASN A 353 -27.09 17.62 42.71
N ASP A 354 -27.64 16.51 42.21
CA ASP A 354 -29.08 16.24 42.26
C ASP A 354 -29.59 15.94 43.68
N THR A 355 -28.74 15.43 44.57
CA THR A 355 -29.09 15.22 45.98
C THR A 355 -29.08 16.50 46.84
N ALA A 356 -28.54 17.62 46.34
CA ALA A 356 -28.54 18.91 47.03
C ALA A 356 -29.81 19.76 46.77
N ALA A 357 -30.74 19.30 45.95
CA ALA A 357 -31.91 20.06 45.50
C ALA A 357 -33.27 19.46 45.96
N LEU A 358 -33.45 19.24 47.26
CA LEU A 358 -34.79 19.25 47.86
C LEU A 358 -34.78 20.12 49.12
N PRO A 359 -35.22 21.40 49.06
CA PRO A 359 -35.57 22.10 50.28
C PRO A 359 -36.72 21.34 50.95
N ALA A 360 -36.52 20.96 52.22
CA ALA A 360 -37.58 20.41 53.03
C ALA A 360 -38.81 21.32 52.95
N PRO A 361 -40.03 20.78 52.74
CA PRO A 361 -41.22 21.61 52.66
C PRO A 361 -41.34 22.44 53.95
N PRO A 362 -41.67 23.73 53.85
CA PRO A 362 -41.80 24.58 55.04
C PRO A 362 -42.87 23.99 55.95
N THR A 363 -42.50 23.76 57.21
CA THR A 363 -43.45 23.36 58.25
C THR A 363 -44.55 24.42 58.35
N PRO A 364 -45.83 24.06 58.21
CA PRO A 364 -46.91 25.03 58.30
C PRO A 364 -46.98 25.64 59.71
N PRO A 365 -47.34 26.94 59.81
CA PRO A 365 -47.49 27.61 61.10
C PRO A 365 -48.59 26.94 61.94
N LYS A 366 -48.36 26.86 63.25
CA LYS A 366 -49.13 26.07 64.24
C LYS A 366 -50.60 26.46 64.44
N ASP A 367 -51.08 27.50 63.75
CA ASP A 367 -52.40 28.11 64.00
C ASP A 367 -53.32 28.14 62.74
N ALA A 368 -53.07 27.29 61.75
CA ALA A 368 -54.01 27.15 60.63
C ALA A 368 -55.23 26.28 61.03
N PRO A 369 -56.48 26.74 60.86
CA PRO A 369 -57.68 25.94 61.10
C PRO A 369 -57.79 24.77 60.10
N PRO A 370 -58.39 23.64 60.49
CA PRO A 370 -58.40 22.43 59.66
C PRO A 370 -59.18 22.66 58.35
N PRO A 371 -58.70 22.10 57.23
CA PRO A 371 -59.37 22.23 55.94
C PRO A 371 -60.68 21.44 55.92
N PHE A 372 -61.71 22.05 55.34
CA PHE A 372 -62.99 21.42 55.04
C PHE A 372 -62.80 20.27 54.04
N THR A 373 -63.32 19.10 54.39
CA THR A 373 -63.52 17.96 53.49
C THR A 373 -64.83 18.11 52.74
N PRO A 374 -64.85 17.99 51.40
CA PRO A 374 -65.97 17.39 50.67
C PRO A 374 -65.94 15.86 50.72
#